data_AF-A0A059WXV7-F1
#
_entry.id   AF-A0A059WXV7-F1
#
_cell.length_a   1.000
_cell.length_b   1.000
_cell.length_c   1.000
_cell.angle_alpha   90.00
_cell.angle_beta   90.00
_cell.angle_gamma   90.00
#
_symmetry.space_group_name_H-M   'P 1'
#
loop_
_entity.id
_entity.type
_entity.pdbx_description
1 polymer ?
#
loop_
_entity_poly.entity_id
_entity_poly.type
_entity_poly.pdbx_seq_one_letter_code
_entity_poly.pdbx_strand_id
1 'polypeptide(L)'
;MLSWEMRSYRVAREQTGRPVFFDRGVPDTLGYLRLSGLPVPQHVSSAAERFRYHQRVFVAPPWPEIFAPDEERKQTPDEAERTYHALAGVYTELGYELVPLPLAPVEERLRFVLAEAGLA
;
A
#
# COMPACT_ATOMS: atom_id res chain seq x y z
N MET A 1 -6.96 -13.51 0.17
CA MET A 1 -6.29 -12.21 0.43
C MET A 1 -7.23 -11.26 1.17
N LEU A 2 -8.32 -10.80 0.55
CA LEU A 2 -9.26 -9.82 1.13
C LEU A 2 -9.72 -10.09 2.59
N SER A 3 -10.08 -11.33 2.92
CA SER A 3 -10.55 -11.68 4.27
C SER A 3 -9.49 -11.49 5.36
N TRP A 4 -8.20 -11.67 5.02
CA TRP A 4 -7.09 -11.43 5.93
C TRP A 4 -6.89 -9.94 6.18
N GLU A 5 -6.94 -9.11 5.12
CA GLU A 5 -6.86 -7.66 5.25
C GLU A 5 -7.98 -7.10 6.12
N MET A 6 -9.22 -7.58 5.91
CA MET A 6 -10.38 -7.20 6.72
C MET A 6 -10.24 -7.64 8.18
N ARG A 7 -9.59 -8.77 8.44
CA ARG A 7 -9.30 -9.24 9.80
C ARG A 7 -8.25 -8.33 10.46
N SER A 8 -7.12 -8.09 9.80
CA SER A 8 -6.06 -7.20 10.31
C SER A 8 -6.60 -5.81 10.60
N TYR A 9 -7.45 -5.27 9.73
CA TYR A 9 -8.13 -4.00 9.94
C TYR A 9 -8.97 -3.98 11.23
N ARG A 10 -9.76 -5.02 11.49
CA ARG A 10 -10.60 -5.10 12.70
C ARG A 10 -9.74 -5.20 13.96
N VAL A 11 -8.70 -6.01 13.94
CA VAL A 11 -7.75 -6.14 15.06
C VAL A 11 -7.08 -4.79 15.35
N ALA A 12 -6.65 -4.06 14.32
CA ALA A 12 -6.05 -2.74 14.51
C ALA A 12 -7.04 -1.70 15.06
N ARG A 13 -8.33 -1.79 14.71
CA ARG A 13 -9.37 -0.90 15.24
C ARG A 13 -9.63 -1.08 16.73
N GLU A 14 -9.29 -2.24 17.29
CA GLU A 14 -9.39 -2.50 18.73
C GLU A 14 -8.17 -1.94 19.49
N GLN A 15 -7.07 -1.64 18.79
CA GLN A 15 -5.91 -0.98 19.38
C GLN A 15 -6.20 0.51 19.58
N THR A 16 -5.91 1.01 20.79
CA THR A 16 -6.11 2.42 21.14
C THR A 16 -4.81 3.03 21.65
N GLY A 17 -4.68 4.34 21.51
CA GLY A 17 -3.57 5.11 22.08
C GLY A 17 -2.26 5.11 21.29
N ARG A 18 -2.16 4.39 20.16
CA ARG A 18 -1.00 4.45 19.24
C ARG A 18 -1.41 4.23 17.78
N PRO A 19 -0.73 4.85 16.81
CA PRO A 19 -0.92 4.51 15.40
C PRO A 19 -0.54 3.07 15.10
N VAL A 20 -1.23 2.46 14.14
CA VAL A 20 -0.92 1.12 13.60
C VAL A 20 -0.48 1.30 12.15
N PHE A 21 0.71 0.80 11.83
CA PHE A 21 1.21 0.77 10.46
C PHE A 21 0.79 -0.52 9.78
N PHE A 22 0.37 -0.38 8.53
CA PHE A 22 -0.03 -1.49 7.66
C PHE A 22 0.94 -1.58 6.50
N ASP A 23 1.49 -2.77 6.27
CA ASP A 23 2.13 -3.12 5.00
C ASP A 23 1.05 -3.73 4.11
N ARG A 24 0.54 -2.91 3.17
CA ARG A 24 -0.65 -3.16 2.33
C ARG A 24 -1.97 -3.16 3.08
N GLY A 25 -3.07 -3.17 2.33
CA GLY A 25 -4.40 -3.23 2.89
C GLY A 25 -5.48 -3.70 1.91
N VAL A 26 -6.74 -3.45 2.28
CA VAL A 26 -7.90 -3.84 1.48
C VAL A 26 -7.84 -3.31 0.02
N PRO A 27 -7.45 -2.04 -0.25
CA PRO A 27 -7.31 -1.53 -1.61
C PRO A 27 -6.34 -2.34 -2.50
N ASP A 28 -5.30 -2.97 -1.95
CA ASP A 28 -4.36 -3.77 -2.73
C ASP A 28 -5.05 -4.92 -3.47
N THR A 29 -6.02 -5.59 -2.83
CA THR A 29 -6.73 -6.70 -3.50
C THR A 29 -7.47 -6.20 -4.75
N LEU A 30 -8.05 -4.99 -4.69
CA LEU A 30 -8.67 -4.35 -5.86
C LEU A 30 -7.63 -4.03 -6.94
N GLY A 31 -6.49 -3.46 -6.55
CA GLY A 31 -5.40 -3.13 -7.48
C GLY A 31 -4.79 -4.35 -8.16
N TYR A 32 -4.55 -5.44 -7.43
CA TYR A 32 -4.02 -6.67 -8.02
C TYR A 32 -5.00 -7.32 -9.01
N LEU A 33 -6.31 -7.33 -8.72
CA LEU A 33 -7.31 -7.84 -9.67
C LEU A 33 -7.30 -7.03 -10.97
N ARG A 34 -7.28 -5.69 -10.87
CA ARG A 34 -7.21 -4.80 -12.03
C ARG A 34 -5.90 -4.98 -12.82
N LEU A 35 -4.76 -5.02 -12.13
CA LEU A 35 -3.45 -5.26 -12.74
C LEU A 35 -3.42 -6.57 -13.53
N SER A 36 -4.09 -7.60 -12.99
CA SER A 36 -4.16 -8.94 -13.58
C SER A 36 -5.22 -9.06 -14.69
N GLY A 37 -5.97 -8.00 -14.97
CA GLY A 37 -7.09 -8.02 -15.92
C GLY A 37 -8.24 -8.93 -15.50
N LEU A 38 -8.34 -9.26 -14.21
CA LEU A 38 -9.38 -10.12 -13.66
C LEU A 38 -10.63 -9.30 -13.31
N PRO A 39 -11.83 -9.89 -13.43
CA PRO A 39 -13.05 -9.24 -12.97
C PRO A 39 -12.95 -8.85 -11.50
N VAL A 40 -13.41 -7.65 -11.16
CA VAL A 40 -13.51 -7.17 -9.78
C VAL A 40 -14.90 -7.48 -9.25
N PRO A 41 -15.07 -8.42 -8.32
CA PRO A 41 -16.36 -8.66 -7.69
C PRO A 41 -16.81 -7.44 -6.88
N GLN A 42 -18.11 -7.16 -6.86
CA GLN A 42 -18.67 -6.01 -6.14
C GLN A 42 -18.29 -5.98 -4.66
N HIS A 43 -18.20 -7.14 -4.00
CA HIS A 43 -17.82 -7.19 -2.59
C HIS A 43 -16.38 -6.71 -2.33
N VAL A 44 -15.49 -6.78 -3.33
CA VAL A 44 -14.11 -6.28 -3.21
C VAL A 44 -14.10 -4.76 -3.30
N SER A 45 -14.80 -4.17 -4.27
CA SER A 45 -14.89 -2.70 -4.39
C SER A 45 -15.60 -2.10 -3.18
N SER A 46 -16.72 -2.68 -2.75
CA SER A 46 -17.41 -2.24 -1.52
C SER A 46 -16.55 -2.39 -0.26
N ALA A 47 -15.67 -3.40 -0.20
CA ALA A 47 -14.72 -3.51 0.90
C ALA A 47 -13.67 -2.39 0.87
N ALA A 48 -13.11 -2.05 -0.30
CA ALA A 48 -12.14 -0.96 -0.43
C ALA A 48 -12.72 0.41 -0.07
N GLU A 49 -14.01 0.62 -0.31
CA GLU A 49 -14.73 1.83 0.09
C GLU A 49 -15.05 1.87 1.60
N ARG A 50 -15.29 0.72 2.22
CA ARG A 50 -15.71 0.63 3.64
C ARG A 50 -14.55 0.53 4.63
N PHE A 51 -13.52 -0.22 4.29
CA PHE A 51 -12.36 -0.49 5.17
C PHE A 51 -11.28 0.56 4.91
N ARG A 52 -11.54 1.78 5.40
CA ARG A 52 -10.72 2.96 5.15
C ARG A 52 -9.57 3.11 6.14
N TYR A 53 -8.40 3.42 5.61
CA TYR A 53 -7.18 3.76 6.37
C TYR A 53 -7.06 5.28 6.53
N HIS A 54 -5.94 5.73 7.10
CA HIS A 54 -5.61 7.16 7.15
C HIS A 54 -5.58 7.76 5.73
N GLN A 55 -5.95 9.05 5.60
CA GLN A 55 -6.08 9.72 4.31
C GLN A 55 -4.75 9.76 3.54
N ARG A 56 -3.64 10.04 4.25
CA ARG A 56 -2.28 9.96 3.72
C ARG A 56 -1.76 8.53 3.76
N VAL A 57 -1.27 8.02 2.63
CA VAL A 57 -0.72 6.68 2.47
C VAL A 57 0.69 6.77 1.87
N PHE A 58 1.67 6.14 2.53
CA PHE A 58 3.02 6.08 2.01
C PHE A 58 3.13 5.10 0.84
N VAL A 59 3.83 5.49 -0.22
CA VAL A 59 4.10 4.62 -1.37
C VAL A 59 5.59 4.60 -1.68
N ALA A 60 6.14 3.41 -1.97
CA ALA A 60 7.51 3.27 -2.42
C ALA A 60 7.54 3.36 -3.95
N PRO A 61 8.06 4.46 -4.54
CA PRO A 61 8.19 4.55 -5.99
C PRO A 61 9.20 3.53 -6.54
N PRO A 62 9.11 3.15 -7.83
CA PRO A 62 10.10 2.32 -8.49
C PRO A 62 11.49 2.96 -8.37
N TRP A 63 12.49 2.15 -8.02
CA TRP A 63 13.86 2.62 -7.82
C TRP A 63 14.86 1.68 -8.50
N PRO A 64 15.12 1.87 -9.81
CA PRO A 64 15.96 0.96 -10.61
C PRO A 64 17.36 0.76 -10.04
N GLU A 65 17.95 1.79 -9.43
CA GLU A 65 19.32 1.80 -8.91
C GLU A 65 19.54 0.80 -7.76
N ILE A 66 18.48 0.46 -7.02
CA ILE A 66 18.53 -0.56 -5.95
C ILE A 66 17.64 -1.76 -6.26
N PHE A 67 17.09 -1.85 -7.48
CA PHE A 67 16.23 -2.95 -7.86
C PHE A 67 17.10 -4.17 -8.19
N ALA A 68 17.10 -5.14 -7.30
CA ALA A 68 17.65 -6.47 -7.54
C ALA A 68 16.60 -7.52 -7.16
N PRO A 69 16.51 -8.64 -7.90
CA PRO A 69 15.73 -9.80 -7.48
C PRO A 69 16.40 -10.46 -6.27
N ASP A 70 15.57 -11.04 -5.40
CA ASP A 70 15.99 -11.84 -4.25
C ASP A 70 14.99 -13.00 -4.06
N GLU A 71 15.08 -13.73 -2.95
CA GLU A 71 14.19 -14.87 -2.67
C GLU A 71 12.70 -14.47 -2.60
N GLU A 72 12.42 -13.22 -2.24
CA GLU A 72 11.07 -12.66 -2.10
C GLU A 72 10.66 -11.89 -3.38
N ARG A 73 11.57 -11.13 -3.98
CA ARG A 73 11.32 -10.30 -5.16
C ARG A 73 11.52 -11.08 -6.46
N LYS A 74 10.41 -11.65 -6.93
CA LYS A 74 10.34 -12.45 -8.17
C LYS A 74 9.94 -11.66 -9.41
N GLN A 75 9.50 -10.41 -9.26
CA GLN A 75 9.03 -9.56 -10.35
C GLN A 75 10.21 -9.03 -11.17
N THR A 76 10.01 -8.89 -12.47
CA THR A 76 10.86 -8.06 -13.33
C THR A 76 10.71 -6.56 -12.98
N PRO A 77 11.68 -5.70 -13.34
CA PRO A 77 11.55 -4.26 -13.14
C PRO A 77 10.27 -3.68 -13.76
N ASP A 78 9.92 -4.09 -14.97
CA ASP A 78 8.69 -3.65 -15.67
C ASP A 78 7.42 -4.06 -14.91
N GLU A 79 7.36 -5.31 -14.42
CA GLU A 79 6.23 -5.79 -13.62
C GLU A 79 6.10 -5.01 -12.30
N ALA A 80 7.21 -4.68 -11.66
CA ALA A 80 7.22 -3.89 -10.43
C ALA A 80 6.71 -2.45 -10.67
N GLU A 81 7.15 -1.81 -11.76
CA GLU A 81 6.69 -0.48 -12.15
C GLU A 81 5.20 -0.47 -12.53
N ARG A 82 4.74 -1.45 -13.31
CA ARG A 82 3.30 -1.63 -13.62
C ARG A 82 2.48 -1.86 -12.35
N THR A 83 3.01 -2.64 -11.41
CA THR A 83 2.36 -2.86 -10.11
C THR A 83 2.23 -1.55 -9.34
N TYR A 84 3.29 -0.76 -9.28
CA TYR A 84 3.28 0.55 -8.63
C TYR A 84 2.18 1.45 -9.23
N HIS A 85 2.15 1.61 -10.56
CA HIS A 85 1.16 2.47 -11.20
C HIS A 85 -0.29 1.99 -10.98
N ALA A 86 -0.52 0.67 -11.05
CA ALA A 86 -1.86 0.11 -10.81
C ALA A 86 -2.34 0.36 -9.37
N LEU A 87 -1.48 0.13 -8.37
CA LEU A 87 -1.82 0.37 -6.97
C LEU A 87 -1.99 1.86 -6.69
N ALA A 88 -1.04 2.70 -7.12
CA ALA A 88 -1.13 4.14 -6.96
C ALA A 88 -2.43 4.72 -7.57
N GLY A 89 -2.81 4.24 -8.77
CA GLY A 89 -4.06 4.60 -9.41
C GLY A 89 -5.28 4.23 -8.55
N VAL A 90 -5.35 3.00 -8.05
CA VAL A 90 -6.46 2.55 -7.18
C VAL A 90 -6.56 3.38 -5.90
N TYR A 91 -5.45 3.64 -5.23
CA TYR A 91 -5.47 4.46 -4.01
C TYR A 91 -5.90 5.90 -4.31
N THR A 92 -5.44 6.48 -5.42
CA THR A 92 -5.84 7.83 -5.86
C THR A 92 -7.33 7.89 -6.20
N GLU A 93 -7.87 6.92 -6.95
CA GLU A 93 -9.30 6.82 -7.27
C GLU A 93 -10.17 6.68 -6.02
N LEU A 94 -9.67 5.99 -5.02
CA LEU A 94 -10.31 5.85 -3.72
C LEU A 94 -10.19 7.13 -2.86
N GLY A 95 -9.52 8.18 -3.34
CA GLY A 95 -9.40 9.48 -2.65
C GLY A 95 -8.33 9.52 -1.57
N TYR A 96 -7.34 8.62 -1.60
CA TYR A 96 -6.18 8.71 -0.72
C TYR A 96 -5.16 9.71 -1.28
N GLU A 97 -4.43 10.36 -0.38
CA GLU A 97 -3.28 11.19 -0.71
C GLU A 97 -2.02 10.32 -0.64
N LEU A 98 -1.35 10.16 -1.78
CA LEU A 98 -0.13 9.37 -1.87
C LEU A 98 1.08 10.20 -1.45
N VAL A 99 1.82 9.69 -0.46
CA VAL A 99 3.05 10.30 0.03
C VAL A 99 4.22 9.43 -0.44
N PRO A 100 4.94 9.81 -1.51
CA PRO A 100 6.06 9.01 -2.02
C PRO A 100 7.20 9.02 -1.00
N LEU A 101 7.74 7.84 -0.70
CA LEU A 101 8.94 7.71 0.10
C LEU A 101 10.14 8.27 -0.67
N PRO A 102 11.08 8.95 -0.01
CA PRO A 102 12.29 9.43 -0.66
C PRO A 102 13.14 8.26 -1.15
N LEU A 103 13.79 8.45 -2.31
CA LEU A 103 14.80 7.53 -2.85
C LEU A 103 16.11 7.70 -2.07
N ALA A 104 16.10 7.23 -0.82
CA ALA A 104 17.15 7.44 0.15
C ALA A 104 17.42 6.16 0.99
N PRO A 105 18.54 6.11 1.73
CA PRO A 105 18.82 5.03 2.69
C PRO A 105 17.67 4.81 3.68
N VAL A 106 17.65 3.62 4.29
CA VAL A 106 16.56 3.18 5.18
C VAL A 106 16.36 4.15 6.35
N GLU A 107 17.45 4.65 6.92
CA GLU A 107 17.44 5.57 8.07
C GLU A 107 16.74 6.90 7.74
N GLU A 108 16.88 7.39 6.50
CA GLU A 108 16.23 8.61 6.06
C GLU A 108 14.75 8.39 5.76
N ARG A 109 14.40 7.28 5.11
CA ARG A 109 13.00 6.88 4.90
C ARG A 109 12.26 6.67 6.23
N LEU A 110 12.91 6.08 7.23
CA LEU A 110 12.33 5.91 8.56
C LEU A 110 12.04 7.26 9.22
N ARG A 111 13.01 8.18 9.23
CA ARG A 111 12.81 9.55 9.77
C ARG A 111 11.69 10.28 9.06
N PHE A 112 11.62 10.16 7.73
CA PHE A 112 10.56 10.74 6.92
C PHE A 112 9.18 10.20 7.31
N VAL A 113 9.01 8.88 7.40
CA VAL A 113 7.74 8.25 7.79
C VAL A 113 7.30 8.67 9.20
N LEU A 114 8.22 8.67 10.17
CA LEU A 114 7.91 9.09 11.54
C LEU A 114 7.50 10.56 11.61
N ALA A 115 8.19 11.45 10.88
CA ALA A 115 7.85 12.86 10.83
C ALA A 115 6.46 13.09 10.20
N GLU A 116 6.19 12.49 9.04
CA GLU A 116 4.90 12.61 8.35
C GLU A 116 3.73 12.02 9.15
N ALA A 117 4.00 10.98 9.95
CA ALA A 117 3.04 10.37 10.86
C ALA A 117 2.88 11.11 12.20
N GLY A 118 3.67 12.17 12.45
CA GLY A 118 3.63 12.92 13.72
C GLY A 118 4.17 12.14 14.92
N LEU A 119 5.14 11.26 14.69
CA LEU A 119 5.77 10.37 15.67
C LEU A 119 7.28 10.63 15.88
N ALA A 120 7.80 11.70 15.27
CA ALA A 120 9.18 12.14 15.43
C ALA A 120 9.42 12.88 16.76
#